data_AF-A0A1Q9CGV4-F1
#
_entry.id   AF-A0A1Q9CGV4-F1
#
_cell.length_a   1.000
_cell.length_b   1.000
_cell.length_c   1.000
_cell.angle_alpha   90.00
_cell.angle_beta   90.00
_cell.angle_gamma   90.00
#
_symmetry.space_group_name_H-M   'P 1'
#
loop_
_entity.id
_entity.type
_entity.pdbx_description
1 polymer ?
#
loop_
_entity_poly.entity_id
_entity_poly.type
_entity_poly.pdbx_seq_one_letter_code
_entity_poly.pdbx_strand_id
1 'polypeptide(L)'
;MPRLLRYICALAVLRAAVGAGASGEDQENQCALQLTTKEVPPFVVRGTDPCVPVAGQQVVVGSREEFEYVPSALEKEWTEHVRKGQICDLALKQKEKAALWLNYSTAVFKPIAGQLARDPEPDEAEVLSYFLDKDKKRQYIEPLSGVARHPHAICPGTGDVDKFDIRYLVLGSHCGRAEPKPRTKLFDLGCTTNAGGDFLSMNYDHGSGLGPSIPLFFNMFKDRCLEFDDIYGWEARSMDQAKWWDPVPDEIRERTRFYNVPVEETPCAQSINGVYAQKGSFLHMLKQTAKQEDYVVVKVDIDGGPELNIMEAIARHPELSSLVDEIFFEYHFWFDGRSFGWGDISQERDVDSALDLMKRLRLAGIRSHFWI
;
A
#
# COMPACT_ATOMS: atom_id res chain seq x y z
N MET A 1 -27.46 -1.04 -16.16
CA MET A 1 -27.97 0.26 -16.65
C MET A 1 -26.81 1.11 -17.14
N PRO A 2 -26.78 1.56 -18.40
CA PRO A 2 -25.62 2.20 -19.00
C PRO A 2 -25.70 3.73 -18.90
N ARG A 3 -24.76 4.35 -18.16
CA ARG A 3 -24.51 5.80 -18.24
C ARG A 3 -23.03 6.19 -18.33
N LEU A 4 -22.08 5.26 -18.32
CA LEU A 4 -20.65 5.59 -18.31
C LEU A 4 -19.96 5.65 -19.69
N LEU A 5 -20.58 5.14 -20.77
CA LEU A 5 -19.94 5.07 -22.09
C LEU A 5 -20.01 6.35 -22.94
N ARG A 6 -20.57 7.45 -22.43
CA ARG A 6 -20.74 8.70 -23.21
C ARG A 6 -19.63 9.73 -23.06
N TYR A 7 -18.65 9.53 -22.17
CA TYR A 7 -17.64 10.56 -21.89
C TYR A 7 -16.32 10.42 -22.66
N ILE A 8 -16.09 9.34 -23.40
CA ILE A 8 -14.79 9.11 -24.08
C ILE A 8 -14.78 9.55 -25.57
N CYS A 9 -15.94 9.73 -26.22
CA CYS A 9 -15.98 10.17 -27.63
C CYS A 9 -15.99 11.70 -27.85
N ALA A 10 -16.15 12.53 -26.81
CA ALA A 10 -16.36 13.97 -27.01
C ALA A 10 -15.07 14.81 -27.15
N LEU A 11 -13.89 14.22 -26.90
CA LEU A 11 -12.60 14.94 -26.95
C LEU A 11 -11.78 14.72 -28.23
N ALA A 12 -12.18 13.78 -29.09
CA ALA A 12 -11.48 13.51 -30.36
C ALA A 12 -11.99 14.34 -31.55
N VAL A 13 -13.18 14.96 -31.46
CA VAL A 13 -13.80 15.68 -32.59
C VAL A 13 -13.46 17.18 -32.62
N LEU A 14 -12.93 17.76 -31.53
CA LEU A 14 -12.66 19.22 -31.46
C LEU A 14 -11.28 19.66 -31.95
N ARG A 15 -10.44 18.76 -32.50
CA ARG A 15 -9.11 19.10 -33.04
C ARG A 15 -8.97 19.02 -34.57
N ALA A 16 -10.03 18.71 -35.29
CA ALA A 16 -10.00 18.54 -36.76
C ALA A 16 -10.90 19.54 -37.52
N ALA A 17 -11.12 20.74 -36.97
CA ALA A 17 -11.93 21.78 -37.62
C ALA A 17 -11.19 23.13 -37.73
N VAL A 18 -9.94 23.11 -38.18
CA VAL A 18 -9.28 24.29 -38.78
C VAL A 18 -8.40 23.81 -39.93
N GLY A 19 -8.90 23.91 -41.16
CA GLY A 19 -8.08 23.85 -42.36
C GLY A 19 -8.56 22.89 -43.45
N ALA A 20 -8.92 23.49 -44.58
CA ALA A 20 -9.07 22.90 -45.91
C ALA A 20 -10.32 22.05 -46.17
N GLY A 21 -11.18 22.58 -47.04
CA GLY A 21 -12.27 21.87 -47.65
C GLY A 21 -11.78 20.85 -48.68
N ALA A 22 -12.37 19.66 -48.63
CA ALA A 22 -12.51 18.76 -49.77
C ALA A 22 -13.77 17.91 -49.52
N SER A 23 -14.69 17.97 -50.48
CA SER A 23 -15.84 17.09 -50.59
C SER A 23 -15.39 15.71 -51.04
N GLY A 24 -15.89 14.66 -50.39
CA GLY A 24 -15.70 13.28 -50.81
C GLY A 24 -16.25 12.32 -49.77
N GLU A 25 -17.50 11.93 -49.95
CA GLU A 25 -18.06 10.67 -49.46
C GLU A 25 -17.12 9.50 -49.80
N ASP A 26 -17.17 8.44 -49.00
CA ASP A 26 -16.40 7.18 -49.07
C ASP A 26 -15.11 7.09 -48.25
N GLN A 27 -15.24 7.06 -46.91
CA GLN A 27 -14.29 6.29 -46.06
C GLN A 27 -14.81 5.96 -44.64
N GLU A 28 -16.10 5.66 -44.47
CA GLU A 28 -16.69 5.38 -43.15
C GLU A 28 -16.89 3.88 -42.83
N ASN A 29 -16.32 2.96 -43.63
CA ASN A 29 -16.47 1.52 -43.42
C ASN A 29 -15.17 0.74 -43.64
N GLN A 30 -14.18 0.88 -42.76
CA GLN A 30 -13.11 -0.12 -42.61
C GLN A 30 -12.30 0.09 -41.30
N CYS A 31 -12.95 -0.16 -40.16
CA CYS A 31 -12.22 -0.48 -38.92
C CYS A 31 -13.09 -1.36 -38.00
N ALA A 32 -13.58 -2.46 -38.55
CA ALA A 32 -14.10 -3.58 -37.77
C ALA A 32 -13.05 -4.69 -37.79
N LEU A 33 -11.92 -4.46 -37.10
CA LEU A 33 -11.02 -5.55 -36.77
C LEU A 33 -11.62 -6.32 -35.60
N GLN A 34 -11.87 -7.60 -35.84
CA GLN A 34 -12.42 -8.57 -34.92
C GLN A 34 -11.58 -8.68 -33.63
N LEU A 35 -11.99 -8.00 -32.56
CA LEU A 35 -11.69 -8.44 -31.21
C LEU A 35 -12.79 -9.41 -30.82
N THR A 36 -12.51 -10.71 -30.94
CA THR A 36 -13.32 -11.74 -30.31
C THR A 36 -13.31 -11.50 -28.81
N THR A 37 -14.39 -10.91 -28.29
CA THR A 37 -14.70 -10.93 -26.87
C THR A 37 -14.96 -12.39 -26.50
N LYS A 38 -13.92 -13.08 -26.01
CA LYS A 38 -14.14 -14.25 -25.19
C LYS A 38 -14.89 -13.75 -23.96
N GLU A 39 -16.20 -13.99 -23.95
CA GLU A 39 -17.02 -13.87 -22.76
C GLU A 39 -16.36 -14.72 -21.67
N VAL A 40 -15.72 -14.07 -20.70
CA VAL A 40 -15.31 -14.72 -19.46
C VAL A 40 -16.61 -14.97 -18.70
N PRO A 41 -17.01 -16.23 -18.47
CA PRO A 41 -18.24 -16.49 -17.74
C PRO A 41 -18.10 -15.94 -16.32
N PRO A 42 -19.16 -15.39 -15.73
CA PRO A 42 -19.13 -14.92 -14.35
C PRO A 42 -18.83 -16.13 -13.45
N PHE A 43 -17.63 -16.14 -12.87
CA PHE A 43 -17.21 -17.15 -11.92
C PHE A 43 -17.93 -16.88 -10.60
N VAL A 44 -19.18 -17.37 -10.48
CA VAL A 44 -19.88 -17.40 -9.19
C VAL A 44 -19.45 -18.68 -8.46
N VAL A 45 -18.29 -18.61 -7.80
CA VAL A 45 -17.90 -19.66 -6.85
C VAL A 45 -18.52 -19.31 -5.50
N ARG A 46 -19.56 -20.06 -5.11
CA ARG A 46 -20.03 -20.13 -3.72
C ARG A 46 -19.04 -20.97 -2.90
N GLY A 47 -17.86 -20.44 -2.67
CA GLY A 47 -16.83 -21.01 -1.82
C GLY A 47 -16.24 -19.88 -0.98
N THR A 48 -15.86 -20.19 0.25
CA THR A 48 -15.15 -19.25 1.11
C THR A 48 -13.92 -18.73 0.39
N ASP A 49 -13.68 -17.43 0.40
CA ASP A 49 -12.50 -16.83 -0.24
C ASP A 49 -11.23 -17.50 0.33
N PRO A 50 -10.41 -18.18 -0.49
CA PRO A 50 -9.22 -18.89 0.00
C PRO A 50 -8.16 -17.95 0.60
N CYS A 51 -8.28 -16.63 0.37
CA CYS A 51 -7.45 -15.61 1.02
C CYS A 51 -7.97 -15.11 2.37
N VAL A 52 -9.16 -15.54 2.82
CA VAL A 52 -9.64 -15.18 4.15
C VAL A 52 -9.29 -16.33 5.09
N PRO A 53 -8.19 -16.22 5.87
CA PRO A 53 -7.84 -17.29 6.80
C PRO A 53 -8.91 -17.46 7.86
N VAL A 54 -9.04 -18.69 8.34
CA VAL A 54 -9.85 -19.00 9.51
C VAL A 54 -9.14 -18.41 10.73
N ALA A 55 -9.87 -17.63 11.53
CA ALA A 55 -9.35 -17.00 12.74
C ALA A 55 -8.56 -17.98 13.62
N GLY A 56 -7.43 -17.52 14.17
CA GLY A 56 -6.58 -18.32 15.07
C GLY A 56 -5.48 -19.14 14.40
N GLN A 57 -5.16 -18.84 13.14
CA GLN A 57 -4.04 -19.47 12.46
C GLN A 57 -2.70 -19.02 13.08
N GLN A 58 -1.81 -19.98 13.39
CA GLN A 58 -0.50 -19.67 13.99
C GLN A 58 0.38 -18.88 13.00
N VAL A 59 0.93 -17.78 13.49
CA VAL A 59 2.01 -17.05 12.81
C VAL A 59 3.30 -17.81 13.04
N VAL A 60 3.91 -18.32 11.98
CA VAL A 60 5.28 -18.81 12.04
C VAL A 60 6.17 -17.59 11.83
N VAL A 61 6.70 -17.05 12.93
CA VAL A 61 7.64 -15.93 12.88
C VAL A 61 8.97 -16.46 12.37
N GLY A 62 9.50 -15.82 11.32
CA GLY A 62 10.80 -16.16 10.77
C GLY A 62 11.96 -15.77 11.69
N SER A 63 13.13 -16.33 11.41
CA SER A 63 14.34 -16.18 12.23
C SER A 63 15.03 -14.81 12.13
N ARG A 64 14.28 -13.72 11.89
CA ARG A 64 14.86 -12.37 11.91
C ARG A 64 15.39 -12.10 13.32
N GLU A 65 16.55 -11.43 13.43
CA GLU A 65 17.10 -11.03 14.74
C GLU A 65 16.01 -10.39 15.60
N GLU A 66 16.02 -10.72 16.89
CA GLU A 66 14.93 -10.55 17.86
C GLU A 66 14.16 -9.22 17.76
N PHE A 67 13.10 -9.19 16.96
CA PHE A 67 12.07 -8.16 17.05
C PHE A 67 10.88 -8.71 17.82
N GLU A 68 10.46 -7.98 18.86
CA GLU A 68 9.22 -8.27 19.57
C GLU A 68 8.20 -7.17 19.26
N TYR A 69 7.08 -7.54 18.66
CA TYR A 69 5.97 -6.63 18.43
C TYR A 69 5.07 -6.53 19.66
N VAL A 70 4.81 -5.31 20.12
CA VAL A 70 3.94 -5.03 21.25
C VAL A 70 2.80 -4.10 20.81
N PRO A 71 1.55 -4.60 20.71
CA PRO A 71 0.41 -3.75 20.39
C PRO A 71 0.01 -2.88 21.58
N SER A 72 -0.36 -1.63 21.30
CA SER A 72 -0.87 -0.71 22.32
C SER A 72 -2.22 -1.14 22.87
N ALA A 73 -2.65 -0.56 23.99
CA ALA A 73 -3.99 -0.81 24.52
C ALA A 73 -5.08 -0.39 23.51
N LEU A 74 -4.82 0.67 22.75
CA LEU A 74 -5.71 1.18 21.70
C LEU A 74 -5.89 0.14 20.58
N GLU A 75 -4.79 -0.46 20.12
CA GLU A 75 -4.82 -1.50 19.09
C GLU A 75 -5.42 -2.82 19.58
N LYS A 76 -5.18 -3.21 20.84
CA LYS A 76 -5.78 -4.43 21.41
C LYS A 76 -7.29 -4.38 21.41
N GLU A 77 -7.87 -3.21 21.66
CA GLU A 77 -9.31 -3.03 21.48
C GLU A 77 -9.73 -3.41 20.05
N TRP A 78 -9.01 -3.03 19.00
CA TRP A 78 -9.34 -3.45 17.63
C TRP A 78 -9.11 -4.94 17.36
N THR A 79 -8.02 -5.51 17.87
CA THR A 79 -7.51 -6.82 17.38
C THR A 79 -7.85 -8.03 18.25
N GLU A 80 -8.46 -7.84 19.43
CA GLU A 80 -8.80 -8.94 20.36
C GLU A 80 -10.29 -9.31 20.37
N HIS A 81 -11.12 -8.58 19.61
CA HIS A 81 -12.57 -8.78 19.57
C HIS A 81 -13.08 -8.65 18.14
N VAL A 82 -14.26 -9.20 17.86
CA VAL A 82 -14.96 -9.00 16.58
C VAL A 82 -15.39 -7.54 16.47
N ARG A 83 -15.02 -6.87 15.36
CA ARG A 83 -15.28 -5.46 15.07
C ARG A 83 -16.16 -5.22 13.87
N LYS A 84 -16.52 -6.26 13.12
CA LYS A 84 -17.61 -6.19 12.13
C LYS A 84 -18.88 -5.59 12.75
N GLY A 85 -19.40 -4.52 12.16
CA GLY A 85 -20.58 -3.82 12.68
C GLY A 85 -20.30 -2.78 13.77
N GLN A 86 -19.04 -2.55 14.15
CA GLN A 86 -18.67 -1.72 15.31
C GLN A 86 -17.62 -0.65 15.01
N ILE A 87 -17.27 -0.43 13.75
CA ILE A 87 -16.14 0.43 13.38
C ILE A 87 -16.35 1.86 13.89
N CYS A 88 -17.49 2.47 13.58
CA CYS A 88 -17.72 3.86 13.96
C CYS A 88 -18.00 4.07 15.45
N ASP A 89 -18.65 3.12 16.11
CA ASP A 89 -18.87 3.20 17.55
C ASP A 89 -17.53 3.16 18.31
N LEU A 90 -16.63 2.26 17.90
CA LEU A 90 -15.31 2.15 18.53
C LEU A 90 -14.41 3.33 18.17
N ALA A 91 -14.38 3.76 16.91
CA ALA A 91 -13.61 4.93 16.48
C ALA A 91 -14.03 6.19 17.23
N LEU A 92 -15.34 6.41 17.42
CA LEU A 92 -15.86 7.54 18.19
C LEU A 92 -15.44 7.46 19.67
N LYS A 93 -15.55 6.27 20.28
CA LYS A 93 -15.10 6.04 21.66
C LYS A 93 -13.60 6.30 21.85
N GLN A 94 -12.80 6.05 20.81
CA GLN A 94 -11.35 6.16 20.83
C GLN A 94 -10.80 7.50 20.35
N LYS A 95 -11.66 8.44 19.93
CA LYS A 95 -11.27 9.72 19.32
C LYS A 95 -10.18 10.48 20.09
N GLU A 96 -10.32 10.60 21.41
CA GLU A 96 -9.34 11.35 22.23
C GLU A 96 -7.97 10.66 22.27
N LYS A 97 -7.94 9.33 22.36
CA LYS A 97 -6.70 8.55 22.29
C LYS A 97 -6.07 8.59 20.90
N ALA A 98 -6.90 8.57 19.84
CA ALA A 98 -6.42 8.74 18.47
C ALA A 98 -5.77 10.10 18.27
N ALA A 99 -6.27 11.17 18.90
CA ALA A 99 -5.64 12.49 18.84
C ALA A 99 -4.22 12.51 19.42
N LEU A 100 -3.94 11.76 20.50
CA LEU A 100 -2.58 11.62 21.05
C LEU A 100 -1.63 10.96 20.04
N TRP A 101 -2.08 9.89 19.40
CA TRP A 101 -1.32 9.25 18.32
C TRP A 101 -1.07 10.24 17.17
N LEU A 102 -2.11 10.96 16.72
CA LEU A 102 -1.99 11.91 15.62
C LEU A 102 -1.06 13.10 15.94
N ASN A 103 -1.00 13.55 17.19
CA ASN A 103 -0.04 14.56 17.63
C ASN A 103 1.40 14.09 17.37
N TYR A 104 1.69 12.85 17.76
CA TYR A 104 2.99 12.24 17.52
C TYR A 104 3.26 12.06 16.02
N SER A 105 2.37 11.37 15.31
CA SER A 105 2.59 11.03 13.90
C SER A 105 2.78 12.29 13.05
N THR A 106 1.97 13.33 13.26
CA THR A 106 2.10 14.61 12.57
C THR A 106 3.44 15.28 12.85
N ALA A 107 3.92 15.25 14.10
CA ALA A 107 5.19 15.86 14.49
C ALA A 107 6.40 15.14 13.87
N VAL A 108 6.30 13.84 13.60
CA VAL A 108 7.38 13.03 12.99
C VAL A 108 7.15 12.71 11.51
N PHE A 109 6.06 13.20 10.91
CA PHE A 109 5.67 12.85 9.55
C PHE A 109 6.63 13.41 8.50
N LYS A 110 7.08 14.65 8.68
CA LYS A 110 8.17 15.25 7.91
C LYS A 110 9.29 15.66 8.86
N PRO A 111 10.22 14.75 9.18
CA PRO A 111 11.36 15.12 10.00
C PRO A 111 12.19 16.18 9.28
N ILE A 112 12.91 16.99 10.05
CA ILE A 112 13.97 17.82 9.48
C ILE A 112 15.00 16.85 8.89
N ALA A 113 15.30 16.97 7.59
CA ALA A 113 16.14 16.02 6.88
C ALA A 113 17.46 15.73 7.65
N GLY A 114 17.73 14.44 7.87
CA GLY A 114 18.92 13.99 8.59
C GLY A 114 18.81 14.01 10.11
N GLN A 115 17.73 14.55 10.69
CA GLN A 115 17.51 14.55 12.13
C GLN A 115 16.73 13.29 12.56
N LEU A 116 17.07 12.80 13.75
CA LEU A 116 16.29 11.76 14.40
C LEU A 116 14.88 12.30 14.70
N ALA A 117 13.86 11.48 14.45
CA ALA A 117 12.52 11.77 14.94
C ALA A 117 12.55 11.93 16.47
N ARG A 118 11.78 12.87 17.01
CA ARG A 118 11.65 12.97 18.48
C ARG A 118 11.05 11.68 19.04
N ASP A 119 11.37 11.36 20.28
CA ASP A 119 10.63 10.33 21.01
C ASP A 119 9.19 10.84 21.31
N PRO A 120 8.21 9.92 21.44
CA PRO A 120 6.87 10.28 21.88
C PRO A 120 6.88 10.73 23.34
N GLU A 121 5.99 11.67 23.66
CA GLU A 121 5.70 12.03 25.04
C GLU A 121 5.05 10.83 25.77
N PRO A 122 5.06 10.77 27.12
CA PRO A 122 4.56 9.61 27.87
C PRO A 122 3.13 9.19 27.51
N ASP A 123 2.23 10.16 27.29
CA ASP A 123 0.84 9.92 26.90
C ASP A 123 0.69 9.48 25.43
N GLU A 124 1.49 10.04 24.52
CA GLU A 124 1.59 9.56 23.14
C GLU A 124 2.11 8.12 23.09
N ALA A 125 3.12 7.78 23.89
CA ALA A 125 3.73 6.46 23.95
C ALA A 125 2.75 5.38 24.44
N GLU A 126 1.75 5.73 25.26
CA GLU A 126 0.73 4.80 25.76
C GLU A 126 -0.26 4.34 24.67
N VAL A 127 -0.47 5.16 23.63
CA VAL A 127 -1.41 4.84 22.54
C VAL A 127 -0.74 4.25 21.30
N LEU A 128 0.58 4.38 21.19
CA LEU A 128 1.38 3.84 20.08
C LEU A 128 1.76 2.38 20.30
N SER A 129 1.69 1.60 19.22
CA SER A 129 2.28 0.26 19.18
C SER A 129 3.79 0.40 18.94
N TYR A 130 4.58 -0.64 19.20
CA TYR A 130 6.03 -0.58 18.96
C TYR A 130 6.64 -1.95 18.71
N PHE A 131 7.82 -1.92 18.10
CA PHE A 131 8.74 -3.05 18.04
C PHE A 131 9.87 -2.84 19.05
N LEU A 132 10.29 -3.87 19.75
CA LEU A 132 11.56 -3.89 20.48
C LEU A 132 12.62 -4.43 19.55
N ASP A 133 13.70 -3.69 19.35
CA ASP A 133 14.89 -4.21 18.66
C ASP A 133 15.75 -5.09 19.59
N LYS A 134 16.86 -5.59 19.06
CA LYS A 134 17.83 -6.43 19.80
C LYS A 134 18.37 -5.77 21.07
N ASP A 135 18.40 -4.44 21.11
CA ASP A 135 18.87 -3.64 22.25
C ASP A 135 17.72 -3.25 23.19
N LYS A 136 16.52 -3.84 22.98
CA LYS A 136 15.26 -3.54 23.67
C LYS A 136 14.85 -2.07 23.56
N LYS A 137 15.32 -1.36 22.54
CA LYS A 137 14.85 -0.01 22.24
C LYS A 137 13.54 -0.09 21.47
N ARG A 138 12.61 0.81 21.81
CA ARG A 138 11.30 0.92 21.18
C ARG A 138 11.41 1.63 19.84
N GLN A 139 10.89 0.99 18.80
CA GLN A 139 10.65 1.55 17.47
C GLN A 139 9.13 1.70 17.30
N TYR A 140 8.62 2.88 17.62
CA TYR A 140 7.18 3.14 17.60
C TYR A 140 6.58 3.01 16.19
N ILE A 141 5.33 2.60 16.13
CA ILE A 141 4.48 2.51 14.94
C ILE A 141 3.05 2.92 15.33
N GLU A 142 2.27 3.40 14.38
CA GLU A 142 0.86 3.67 14.65
C GLU A 142 0.08 2.41 15.05
N PRO A 143 -0.96 2.52 15.91
CA PRO A 143 -1.84 1.41 16.22
C PRO A 143 -2.62 0.95 14.97
N LEU A 144 -2.83 -0.36 14.82
CA LEU A 144 -3.85 -0.85 13.88
C LEU A 144 -5.23 -0.40 14.34
N SER A 145 -6.02 0.11 13.39
CA SER A 145 -7.41 0.52 13.63
C SER A 145 -8.33 0.00 12.53
N GLY A 146 -9.59 -0.29 12.89
CA GLY A 146 -10.56 -0.82 11.94
C GLY A 146 -11.08 0.21 10.94
N VAL A 147 -10.75 1.49 11.11
CA VAL A 147 -10.94 2.51 10.07
C VAL A 147 -10.05 2.22 8.87
N ALA A 148 -8.93 1.50 9.09
CA ALA A 148 -7.95 1.09 8.10
C ALA A 148 -7.42 2.24 7.24
N ARG A 149 -7.53 3.48 7.73
CA ARG A 149 -7.08 4.75 7.15
C ARG A 149 -6.80 5.71 8.30
N HIS A 150 -6.68 7.01 8.00
CA HIS A 150 -6.69 8.05 9.01
C HIS A 150 -7.88 7.87 9.98
N PRO A 151 -7.66 7.80 11.32
CA PRO A 151 -8.68 7.41 12.30
C PRO A 151 -9.89 8.35 12.36
N HIS A 152 -9.76 9.55 11.79
CA HIS A 152 -10.82 10.57 11.72
C HIS A 152 -11.52 10.69 10.35
N ALA A 153 -11.19 9.86 9.36
CA ALA A 153 -11.65 10.09 7.97
C ALA A 153 -13.04 9.56 7.62
N ILE A 154 -13.51 8.50 8.28
CA ILE A 154 -14.66 7.72 7.79
C ILE A 154 -15.90 7.90 8.66
N CYS A 155 -15.72 7.98 9.97
CA CYS A 155 -16.81 7.88 10.91
C CYS A 155 -17.35 9.25 11.32
N PRO A 156 -18.67 9.47 11.28
CA PRO A 156 -19.25 10.74 11.73
C PRO A 156 -18.84 11.05 13.18
N GLY A 157 -18.40 12.29 13.42
CA GLY A 157 -18.04 12.77 14.75
C GLY A 157 -16.59 12.50 15.18
N THR A 158 -15.82 11.67 14.45
CA THR A 158 -14.38 11.48 14.72
C THR A 158 -13.55 12.67 14.20
N GLY A 159 -14.01 13.33 13.15
CA GLY A 159 -13.39 14.52 12.54
C GLY A 159 -13.86 14.67 11.09
N ASP A 160 -13.28 15.63 10.38
CA ASP A 160 -13.45 15.80 8.93
C ASP A 160 -12.06 15.85 8.31
N VAL A 161 -11.50 14.68 8.03
CA VAL A 161 -10.16 14.51 7.46
C VAL A 161 -10.29 13.72 6.18
N ASP A 162 -9.50 14.09 5.18
CA ASP A 162 -9.44 13.36 3.92
C ASP A 162 -8.99 11.91 4.16
N LYS A 163 -9.66 10.92 3.57
CA LYS A 163 -9.28 9.51 3.71
C LYS A 163 -7.90 9.20 3.11
N PHE A 164 -7.44 10.03 2.17
CA PHE A 164 -6.13 9.98 1.56
C PHE A 164 -5.05 10.68 2.40
N ASP A 165 -5.38 11.25 3.56
CA ASP A 165 -4.40 11.82 4.47
C ASP A 165 -3.56 10.70 5.12
N ILE A 166 -2.26 10.69 4.87
CA ILE A 166 -1.28 9.71 5.35
C ILE A 166 -0.44 10.20 6.54
N ARG A 167 -0.75 11.38 7.12
CA ARG A 167 0.00 11.93 8.27
C ARG A 167 -0.19 11.15 9.57
N TYR A 168 -1.10 10.18 9.58
CA TYR A 168 -1.28 9.24 10.67
C TYR A 168 -0.18 8.16 10.75
N LEU A 169 0.57 7.95 9.66
CA LEU A 169 1.59 6.91 9.57
C LEU A 169 2.85 7.28 10.37
N VAL A 170 3.44 6.28 11.03
CA VAL A 170 4.71 6.40 11.75
C VAL A 170 5.73 5.48 11.08
N LEU A 171 6.61 6.05 10.26
CA LEU A 171 7.55 5.28 9.42
C LEU A 171 8.87 4.95 10.13
N GLY A 172 9.54 3.90 9.66
CA GLY A 172 10.90 3.55 10.10
C GLY A 172 11.93 4.63 9.73
N SER A 173 12.94 4.83 10.57
CA SER A 173 14.00 5.82 10.34
C SER A 173 15.37 5.27 10.69
N HIS A 174 16.36 5.60 9.85
CA HIS A 174 17.77 5.28 10.06
C HIS A 174 18.60 6.52 10.44
N CYS A 175 17.98 7.69 10.55
CA CYS A 175 18.72 8.90 10.93
C CYS A 175 19.30 8.79 12.34
N GLY A 176 20.52 9.30 12.53
CA GLY A 176 21.21 9.29 13.82
C GLY A 176 21.69 7.92 14.30
N ARG A 177 21.52 6.86 13.52
CA ARG A 177 22.05 5.53 13.83
C ARG A 177 23.56 5.47 13.58
N ALA A 178 24.26 4.72 14.42
CA ALA A 178 25.72 4.55 14.30
C ALA A 178 26.07 3.50 13.25
N GLU A 179 25.16 2.58 12.96
CA GLU A 179 25.33 1.56 11.94
C GLU A 179 25.35 2.17 10.52
N PRO A 180 26.12 1.58 9.60
CA PRO A 180 26.04 1.93 8.19
C PRO A 180 24.60 1.87 7.69
N LYS A 181 24.22 2.81 6.83
CA LYS A 181 22.94 2.77 6.11
C LYS A 181 22.83 1.42 5.38
N PRO A 182 21.76 0.64 5.59
CA PRO A 182 21.53 -0.58 4.82
C PRO A 182 21.30 -0.22 3.34
N ARG A 183 21.41 -1.21 2.47
CA ARG A 183 20.92 -1.05 1.09
C ARG A 183 19.39 -0.99 1.15
N THR A 184 18.80 0.05 0.59
CA THR A 184 17.35 0.27 0.67
C THR A 184 16.70 -0.01 -0.68
N LYS A 185 15.58 -0.74 -0.69
CA LYS A 185 14.83 -1.09 -1.91
C LYS A 185 13.36 -0.68 -1.77
N LEU A 186 12.79 -0.16 -2.86
CA LEU A 186 11.35 0.07 -2.99
C LEU A 186 10.76 -0.89 -4.03
N PHE A 187 9.71 -1.60 -3.65
CA PHE A 187 8.83 -2.32 -4.56
C PHE A 187 7.45 -1.64 -4.57
N ASP A 188 7.12 -0.96 -5.66
CA ASP A 188 5.87 -0.25 -5.84
C ASP A 188 4.97 -1.03 -6.81
N LEU A 189 4.02 -1.78 -6.24
CA LEU A 189 3.10 -2.62 -6.98
C LEU A 189 1.84 -1.81 -7.27
N GLY A 190 1.68 -1.38 -8.53
CA GLY A 190 0.65 -0.42 -8.96
C GLY A 190 1.11 1.02 -8.85
N CYS A 191 2.33 1.30 -9.32
CA CYS A 191 2.82 2.66 -9.44
C CYS A 191 2.05 3.40 -10.54
N THR A 192 1.87 4.71 -10.39
CA THR A 192 1.17 5.52 -11.39
C THR A 192 2.17 6.34 -12.22
N THR A 193 1.72 7.45 -12.83
CA THR A 193 2.63 8.40 -13.49
C THR A 193 3.59 8.99 -12.47
N ASN A 194 4.79 9.38 -12.89
CA ASN A 194 5.72 10.18 -12.07
C ASN A 194 5.53 11.68 -12.25
N ALA A 195 4.58 12.10 -13.10
CA ALA A 195 4.27 13.51 -13.31
C ALA A 195 3.53 14.11 -12.10
N GLY A 196 3.74 15.39 -11.82
CA GLY A 196 2.99 16.11 -10.78
C GLY A 196 3.81 16.99 -9.84
N GLY A 197 5.13 17.09 -10.03
CA GLY A 197 6.00 17.96 -9.24
C GLY A 197 7.48 17.71 -9.54
N ASP A 198 8.36 18.36 -8.78
CA ASP A 198 9.78 18.03 -8.77
C ASP A 198 9.98 16.70 -8.04
N PHE A 199 10.53 15.70 -8.74
CA PHE A 199 10.76 14.36 -8.21
C PHE A 199 11.66 14.38 -6.97
N LEU A 200 12.69 15.23 -6.92
CA LEU A 200 13.69 15.26 -5.84
C LEU A 200 13.30 16.16 -4.67
N SER A 201 12.23 16.94 -4.83
CA SER A 201 11.73 17.86 -3.81
C SER A 201 10.21 17.81 -3.67
N MET A 202 9.64 16.62 -3.84
CA MET A 202 8.20 16.41 -3.71
C MET A 202 7.71 16.95 -2.37
N ASN A 203 6.84 17.95 -2.41
CA ASN A 203 6.25 18.48 -1.19
C ASN A 203 5.15 17.53 -0.72
N TYR A 204 5.44 16.78 0.34
CA TYR A 204 4.48 15.90 0.99
C TYR A 204 3.99 16.46 2.34
N ASP A 205 4.14 17.75 2.65
CA ASP A 205 3.79 18.36 3.95
C ASP A 205 2.32 18.19 4.33
N HIS A 206 1.45 18.17 3.32
CA HIS A 206 0.02 17.96 3.48
C HIS A 206 -0.35 16.49 3.65
N GLY A 207 0.61 15.58 3.49
CA GLY A 207 0.48 14.13 3.60
C GLY A 207 -0.68 13.58 2.79
N SER A 208 -0.76 13.95 1.51
CA SER A 208 -1.67 13.28 0.59
C SER A 208 -1.00 12.02 0.06
N GLY A 209 -1.66 10.87 0.21
CA GLY A 209 -1.26 9.64 -0.47
C GLY A 209 -1.72 9.58 -1.93
N LEU A 210 -2.41 10.62 -2.44
CA LEU A 210 -2.74 10.73 -3.86
C LEU A 210 -1.54 11.20 -4.67
N GLY A 211 -1.37 10.61 -5.85
CA GLY A 211 -0.44 11.07 -6.88
C GLY A 211 0.67 10.08 -7.18
N PRO A 212 1.84 10.56 -7.63
CA PRO A 212 2.95 9.71 -8.03
C PRO A 212 3.61 9.05 -6.80
N SER A 213 3.38 7.76 -6.60
CA SER A 213 3.83 7.03 -5.41
C SER A 213 5.36 6.95 -5.30
N ILE A 214 6.08 6.69 -6.40
CA ILE A 214 7.55 6.56 -6.37
C ILE A 214 8.24 7.82 -5.82
N PRO A 215 8.04 9.04 -6.37
CA PRO A 215 8.65 10.24 -5.80
C PRO A 215 8.15 10.53 -4.37
N LEU A 216 6.89 10.20 -4.03
CA LEU A 216 6.39 10.36 -2.67
C LEU A 216 7.20 9.52 -1.67
N PHE A 217 7.28 8.21 -1.91
CA PHE A 217 8.06 7.28 -1.08
C PHE A 217 9.54 7.64 -1.08
N PHE A 218 10.11 8.01 -2.23
CA PHE A 218 11.51 8.41 -2.34
C PHE A 218 11.83 9.56 -1.37
N ASN A 219 11.02 10.61 -1.36
CA ASN A 219 11.26 11.77 -0.49
C ASN A 219 10.97 11.44 0.99
N MET A 220 9.90 10.70 1.28
CA MET A 220 9.58 10.27 2.65
C MET A 220 10.71 9.46 3.30
N PHE A 221 11.34 8.56 2.54
CA PHE A 221 12.43 7.71 3.05
C PHE A 221 13.80 8.37 2.97
N LYS A 222 14.06 9.23 1.98
CA LYS A 222 15.27 10.06 1.92
C LYS A 222 15.41 10.94 3.17
N ASP A 223 14.34 11.61 3.58
CA ASP A 223 14.33 12.45 4.79
C ASP A 223 14.54 11.66 6.09
N ARG A 224 14.42 10.32 6.01
CA ARG A 224 14.65 9.34 7.09
C ARG A 224 15.97 8.58 6.94
N CYS A 225 16.88 9.11 6.13
CA CYS A 225 18.21 8.55 5.90
C CYS A 225 18.16 7.14 5.29
N LEU A 226 17.11 6.84 4.54
CA LEU A 226 16.83 5.57 3.87
C LEU A 226 16.58 5.79 2.37
N GLU A 227 17.38 6.64 1.73
CA GLU A 227 17.28 6.86 0.27
C GLU A 227 17.38 5.54 -0.50
N PHE A 228 16.54 5.31 -1.51
CA PHE A 228 16.51 4.03 -2.22
C PHE A 228 17.72 3.83 -3.14
N ASP A 229 18.33 2.65 -3.03
CA ASP A 229 19.41 2.18 -3.89
C ASP A 229 18.85 1.42 -5.11
N ASP A 230 17.68 0.80 -4.97
CA ASP A 230 16.93 0.23 -6.09
C ASP A 230 15.42 0.53 -5.96
N ILE A 231 14.79 0.83 -7.08
CA ILE A 231 13.33 1.00 -7.19
C ILE A 231 12.81 0.03 -8.25
N TYR A 232 11.75 -0.70 -7.91
CA TYR A 232 11.04 -1.62 -8.80
C TYR A 232 9.57 -1.21 -8.83
N GLY A 233 9.07 -0.80 -10.01
CA GLY A 233 7.69 -0.36 -10.18
C GLY A 233 6.92 -1.22 -11.17
N TRP A 234 5.67 -1.53 -10.86
CA TRP A 234 4.75 -2.24 -11.75
C TRP A 234 3.48 -1.44 -12.01
N GLU A 235 3.01 -1.45 -13.25
CA GLU A 235 1.74 -0.84 -13.67
C GLU A 235 1.13 -1.67 -14.79
N ALA A 236 -0.10 -2.15 -14.58
CA ALA A 236 -0.83 -2.99 -15.52
C ALA A 236 -1.38 -2.19 -16.71
N ARG A 237 -1.77 -0.93 -16.47
CA ARG A 237 -2.29 -0.04 -17.52
C ARG A 237 -1.16 0.32 -18.48
N SER A 238 -1.39 0.20 -19.78
CA SER A 238 -0.40 0.64 -20.78
C SER A 238 -0.05 2.13 -20.60
N MET A 239 1.22 2.43 -20.35
CA MET A 239 1.75 3.78 -20.14
C MET A 239 2.62 4.22 -21.31
N ASP A 240 2.63 5.52 -21.58
CA ASP A 240 3.62 6.14 -22.46
C ASP A 240 4.97 6.20 -21.73
N GLN A 241 5.87 5.28 -22.08
CA GLN A 241 7.16 5.11 -21.42
C GLN A 241 7.99 6.41 -21.43
N ALA A 242 8.00 7.15 -22.55
CA ALA A 242 8.77 8.38 -22.63
C ALA A 242 8.27 9.40 -21.61
N LYS A 243 6.94 9.56 -21.47
CA LYS A 243 6.35 10.47 -20.48
C LYS A 243 6.51 9.98 -19.05
N TRP A 244 6.53 8.66 -18.84
CA TRP A 244 6.72 8.09 -17.50
C TRP A 244 8.14 8.35 -16.97
N TRP A 245 9.14 8.26 -17.86
CA TRP A 245 10.55 8.49 -17.54
C TRP A 245 10.98 9.95 -17.56
N ASP A 246 10.29 10.83 -18.31
CA ASP A 246 10.60 12.26 -18.45
C ASP A 246 10.84 12.99 -17.10
N PRO A 247 9.98 12.87 -16.08
CA PRO A 247 10.18 13.55 -14.80
C PRO A 247 11.20 12.86 -13.87
N VAL A 248 11.72 11.67 -14.23
CA VAL A 248 12.64 10.91 -13.38
C VAL A 248 14.09 11.35 -13.68
N PRO A 249 14.82 11.94 -12.72
CA PRO A 249 16.21 12.33 -12.90
C PRO A 249 17.11 11.16 -13.28
N ASP A 250 18.18 11.43 -14.01
CA ASP A 250 19.07 10.37 -14.52
C ASP A 250 19.66 9.51 -13.38
N GLU A 251 20.09 10.12 -12.26
CA GLU A 251 20.61 9.36 -11.12
C GLU A 251 19.59 8.40 -10.48
N ILE A 252 18.29 8.70 -10.60
CA ILE A 252 17.21 7.83 -10.10
C ILE A 252 16.82 6.81 -11.16
N ARG A 253 16.83 7.21 -12.44
CA ARG A 253 16.53 6.34 -13.58
C ARG A 253 17.46 5.14 -13.62
N GLU A 254 18.75 5.34 -13.35
CA GLU A 254 19.75 4.26 -13.28
C GLU A 254 19.45 3.21 -12.21
N ARG A 255 18.71 3.58 -11.16
CA ARG A 255 18.33 2.71 -10.03
C ARG A 255 16.91 2.17 -10.14
N THR A 256 16.16 2.59 -11.16
CA THR A 256 14.75 2.27 -11.31
C THR A 256 14.53 1.22 -12.40
N ARG A 257 13.74 0.19 -12.10
CA ARG A 257 13.21 -0.76 -13.08
C ARG A 257 11.71 -0.62 -13.14
N PHE A 258 11.19 -0.28 -14.31
CA PHE A 258 9.75 -0.15 -14.53
C PHE A 258 9.23 -1.29 -15.40
N TYR A 259 8.27 -2.02 -14.87
CA TYR A 259 7.58 -3.13 -15.52
C TYR A 259 6.16 -2.70 -15.86
N ASN A 260 5.93 -2.26 -17.10
CA ASN A 260 4.59 -1.88 -17.55
C ASN A 260 3.78 -3.10 -18.00
N VAL A 261 3.62 -4.02 -17.06
CA VAL A 261 2.86 -5.27 -17.13
C VAL A 261 2.21 -5.50 -15.77
N PRO A 262 1.08 -6.23 -15.70
CA PRO A 262 0.48 -6.59 -14.43
C PRO A 262 1.44 -7.42 -13.57
N VAL A 263 1.31 -7.31 -12.25
CA VAL A 263 1.92 -8.26 -11.32
C VAL A 263 1.17 -9.58 -11.45
N GLU A 264 1.91 -10.65 -11.72
CA GLU A 264 1.33 -12.00 -11.87
C GLU A 264 1.63 -12.82 -10.62
N GLU A 265 0.59 -13.28 -9.92
CA GLU A 265 0.74 -14.26 -8.83
C GLU A 265 -0.21 -15.43 -9.02
N THR A 266 0.17 -16.57 -8.46
CA THR A 266 -0.72 -17.73 -8.38
C THR A 266 -1.92 -17.42 -7.49
N PRO A 267 -3.06 -18.11 -7.66
CA PRO A 267 -4.21 -17.97 -6.76
C PRO A 267 -3.82 -18.19 -5.30
N CYS A 268 -4.51 -17.52 -4.38
CA CYS A 268 -4.21 -17.55 -2.95
C CYS A 268 -3.99 -18.95 -2.37
N ALA A 269 -4.86 -19.90 -2.70
CA ALA A 269 -4.77 -21.28 -2.26
C ALA A 269 -3.43 -21.96 -2.64
N GLN A 270 -2.73 -21.47 -3.64
CA GLN A 270 -1.39 -21.92 -4.05
C GLN A 270 -0.29 -21.09 -3.39
N SER A 271 -0.44 -19.75 -3.37
CA SER A 271 0.56 -18.83 -2.80
C SER A 271 0.80 -19.07 -1.30
N ILE A 272 -0.26 -19.34 -0.53
CA ILE A 272 -0.15 -19.69 0.89
C ILE A 272 0.55 -21.04 1.14
N ASN A 273 0.68 -21.87 0.10
CA ASN A 273 1.39 -23.15 0.14
C ASN A 273 2.79 -23.07 -0.49
N GLY A 274 3.31 -21.86 -0.76
CA GLY A 274 4.67 -21.64 -1.24
C GLY A 274 4.84 -21.86 -2.74
N VAL A 275 3.74 -21.98 -3.49
CA VAL A 275 3.75 -22.03 -4.94
C VAL A 275 3.59 -20.61 -5.46
N TYR A 276 4.53 -20.13 -6.27
CA TYR A 276 4.51 -18.78 -6.83
C TYR A 276 4.60 -18.81 -8.34
N ALA A 277 4.06 -17.78 -8.99
CA ALA A 277 4.25 -17.61 -10.42
C ALA A 277 5.74 -17.39 -10.72
N GLN A 278 6.22 -17.89 -11.86
CA GLN A 278 7.64 -17.80 -12.22
C GLN A 278 7.96 -16.51 -12.98
N LYS A 279 7.04 -16.06 -13.83
CA LYS A 279 7.15 -14.82 -14.60
C LYS A 279 6.18 -13.80 -14.03
N GLY A 280 6.55 -12.52 -14.06
CA GLY A 280 5.70 -11.42 -13.57
C GLY A 280 5.46 -11.41 -12.05
N SER A 281 5.95 -12.40 -11.31
CA SER A 281 5.77 -12.51 -9.87
C SER A 281 6.68 -11.59 -9.10
N PHE A 282 6.05 -10.77 -8.26
CA PHE A 282 6.72 -9.99 -7.25
C PHE A 282 7.33 -10.92 -6.18
N LEU A 283 6.61 -11.95 -5.72
CA LEU A 283 7.12 -12.88 -4.70
C LEU A 283 8.39 -13.61 -5.17
N HIS A 284 8.42 -14.01 -6.45
CA HIS A 284 9.62 -14.58 -7.06
C HIS A 284 10.76 -13.56 -7.13
N MET A 285 10.48 -12.33 -7.56
CA MET A 285 11.48 -11.27 -7.67
C MET A 285 12.05 -10.85 -6.32
N LEU A 286 11.22 -10.76 -5.28
CA LEU A 286 11.63 -10.45 -3.91
C LEU A 286 12.72 -11.42 -3.45
N LYS A 287 12.50 -12.73 -3.61
CA LYS A 287 13.47 -13.78 -3.25
C LYS A 287 14.79 -13.71 -4.04
N GLN A 288 14.75 -13.16 -5.26
CA GLN A 288 15.94 -13.04 -6.12
C GLN A 288 16.74 -11.78 -5.87
N THR A 289 16.11 -10.71 -5.39
CA THR A 289 16.69 -9.36 -5.43
C THR A 289 16.90 -8.75 -4.05
N ALA A 290 16.15 -9.20 -3.04
CA ALA A 290 16.29 -8.77 -1.65
C ALA A 290 17.09 -9.78 -0.84
N LYS A 291 17.75 -9.27 0.20
CA LYS A 291 18.43 -10.04 1.23
C LYS A 291 17.98 -9.56 2.60
N GLN A 292 18.22 -10.36 3.64
CA GLN A 292 17.79 -10.03 5.00
C GLN A 292 18.47 -8.77 5.56
N GLU A 293 19.67 -8.44 5.06
CA GLU A 293 20.41 -7.23 5.42
C GLU A 293 19.99 -5.96 4.67
N ASP A 294 19.13 -6.08 3.64
CA ASP A 294 18.55 -4.93 2.96
C ASP A 294 17.42 -4.31 3.83
N TYR A 295 17.12 -3.04 3.62
CA TYR A 295 15.89 -2.41 4.10
C TYR A 295 14.87 -2.36 2.97
N VAL A 296 13.82 -3.17 3.06
CA VAL A 296 12.88 -3.37 1.95
C VAL A 296 11.50 -2.76 2.27
N VAL A 297 11.11 -1.82 1.42
CA VAL A 297 9.80 -1.18 1.44
C VAL A 297 8.94 -1.74 0.31
N VAL A 298 7.70 -2.14 0.62
CA VAL A 298 6.75 -2.64 -0.37
C VAL A 298 5.45 -1.85 -0.28
N LYS A 299 5.02 -1.26 -1.39
CA LYS A 299 3.68 -0.69 -1.54
C LYS A 299 2.84 -1.65 -2.39
N VAL A 300 1.68 -2.03 -1.87
CA VAL A 300 0.72 -2.93 -2.51
C VAL A 300 -0.59 -2.19 -2.67
N ASP A 301 -0.85 -1.73 -3.88
CA ASP A 301 -2.06 -0.99 -4.29
C ASP A 301 -2.20 -1.23 -5.79
N ILE A 302 -2.78 -2.39 -6.11
CA ILE A 302 -2.93 -2.91 -7.46
C ILE A 302 -4.42 -3.02 -7.78
N ASP A 303 -4.88 -2.22 -8.73
CA ASP A 303 -6.24 -2.29 -9.25
C ASP A 303 -6.58 -3.71 -9.74
N GLY A 304 -7.47 -4.40 -9.01
CA GLY A 304 -8.00 -5.72 -9.40
C GLY A 304 -7.17 -6.92 -8.95
N GLY A 305 -6.17 -6.73 -8.09
CA GLY A 305 -5.34 -7.82 -7.55
C GLY A 305 -4.03 -8.05 -8.30
N PRO A 306 -3.15 -8.96 -7.85
CA PRO A 306 -3.38 -10.06 -6.89
C PRO A 306 -2.91 -9.76 -5.45
N GLU A 307 -3.26 -8.60 -4.91
CA GLU A 307 -2.75 -8.06 -3.64
C GLU A 307 -2.83 -9.03 -2.46
N LEU A 308 -4.01 -9.61 -2.17
CA LEU A 308 -4.14 -10.51 -1.03
C LEU A 308 -3.34 -11.80 -1.16
N ASN A 309 -3.10 -12.27 -2.39
CA ASN A 309 -2.26 -13.45 -2.62
C ASN A 309 -0.81 -13.15 -2.20
N ILE A 310 -0.35 -11.92 -2.43
CA ILE A 310 0.98 -11.44 -2.05
C ILE A 310 1.07 -11.32 -0.53
N MET A 311 0.12 -10.60 0.07
CA MET A 311 0.14 -10.28 1.49
C MET A 311 0.02 -11.53 2.37
N GLU A 312 -0.87 -12.46 2.02
CA GLU A 312 -1.01 -13.73 2.74
C GLU A 312 0.20 -14.64 2.59
N ALA A 313 0.86 -14.63 1.42
CA ALA A 313 2.10 -15.36 1.25
C ALA A 313 3.22 -14.80 2.14
N ILE A 314 3.40 -13.47 2.16
CA ILE A 314 4.41 -12.83 3.04
C ILE A 314 4.13 -13.13 4.51
N ALA A 315 2.88 -12.98 4.95
CA ALA A 315 2.50 -13.19 6.35
C ALA A 315 2.70 -14.65 6.82
N ARG A 316 2.76 -15.61 5.91
CA ARG A 316 2.79 -17.05 6.21
C ARG A 316 4.15 -17.70 6.06
N HIS A 317 5.01 -17.14 5.22
CA HIS A 317 6.28 -17.75 4.84
C HIS A 317 7.45 -16.94 5.41
N PRO A 318 8.11 -17.43 6.47
CA PRO A 318 9.32 -16.84 7.06
C PRO A 318 10.38 -16.37 6.06
N GLU A 319 10.59 -17.12 4.98
CA GLU A 319 11.58 -16.79 3.95
C GLU A 319 11.17 -15.60 3.08
N LEU A 320 9.90 -15.19 3.11
CA LEU A 320 9.40 -13.97 2.49
C LEU A 320 9.34 -12.82 3.50
N SER A 321 8.76 -13.04 4.69
CA SER A 321 8.64 -11.99 5.70
C SER A 321 9.99 -11.48 6.20
N SER A 322 11.00 -12.34 6.26
CA SER A 322 12.37 -11.92 6.61
C SER A 322 13.05 -11.02 5.58
N LEU A 323 12.47 -10.85 4.40
CA LEU A 323 12.96 -9.99 3.31
C LEU A 323 12.25 -8.64 3.23
N VAL A 324 11.28 -8.36 4.12
CA VAL A 324 10.48 -7.13 4.07
C VAL A 324 10.51 -6.42 5.41
N ASP A 325 10.77 -5.11 5.39
CA ASP A 325 10.83 -4.27 6.60
C ASP A 325 9.54 -3.49 6.80
N GLU A 326 8.98 -2.94 5.73
CA GLU A 326 7.88 -1.99 5.79
C GLU A 326 6.93 -2.20 4.62
N ILE A 327 5.63 -2.32 4.92
CA ILE A 327 4.58 -2.54 3.91
C ILE A 327 3.51 -1.46 4.01
N PHE A 328 3.08 -0.93 2.87
CA PHE A 328 1.91 -0.07 2.71
C PHE A 328 0.88 -0.84 1.88
N PHE A 329 -0.28 -1.17 2.45
CA PHE A 329 -1.27 -2.01 1.79
C PHE A 329 -2.66 -1.38 1.73
N GLU A 330 -3.18 -1.17 0.51
CA GLU A 330 -4.56 -0.70 0.28
C GLU A 330 -5.56 -1.84 0.48
N TYR A 331 -5.83 -2.19 1.74
CA TYR A 331 -6.79 -3.25 2.00
C TYR A 331 -8.20 -2.79 1.64
N HIS A 332 -8.82 -3.48 0.68
CA HIS A 332 -10.25 -3.37 0.35
C HIS A 332 -11.08 -4.42 1.09
N PHE A 333 -12.02 -3.98 1.93
CA PHE A 333 -12.89 -4.87 2.74
C PHE A 333 -14.33 -4.36 2.85
N TRP A 334 -15.24 -5.25 3.23
CA TRP A 334 -16.63 -4.94 3.51
C TRP A 334 -16.81 -4.43 4.94
N PHE A 335 -17.52 -3.31 5.10
CA PHE A 335 -17.85 -2.74 6.40
C PHE A 335 -19.28 -2.17 6.43
N ASP A 336 -20.05 -2.53 7.45
CA ASP A 336 -21.34 -1.90 7.80
C ASP A 336 -22.31 -1.69 6.61
N GLY A 337 -22.36 -2.68 5.71
CA GLY A 337 -23.23 -2.64 4.53
C GLY A 337 -22.66 -1.87 3.33
N ARG A 338 -21.38 -1.51 3.36
CA ARG A 338 -20.65 -0.75 2.34
C ARG A 338 -19.34 -1.45 1.98
N SER A 339 -18.88 -1.24 0.75
CA SER A 339 -17.52 -1.57 0.34
C SER A 339 -16.57 -0.46 0.80
N PHE A 340 -15.52 -0.83 1.53
CA PHE A 340 -14.36 0.03 1.77
C PHE A 340 -13.39 -0.12 0.60
N GLY A 341 -13.21 0.95 -0.18
CA GLY A 341 -12.45 0.92 -1.44
C GLY A 341 -13.35 0.80 -2.67
N TRP A 342 -12.91 0.06 -3.67
CA TRP A 342 -13.55 -0.01 -4.99
C TRP A 342 -13.99 -1.44 -5.35
N GLY A 343 -15.08 -1.56 -6.11
CA GLY A 343 -15.57 -2.84 -6.65
C GLY A 343 -16.47 -3.67 -5.72
N ASP A 344 -16.83 -4.86 -6.22
CA ASP A 344 -17.65 -5.83 -5.50
C ASP A 344 -16.75 -6.67 -4.59
N ILE A 345 -16.75 -6.34 -3.29
CA ILE A 345 -15.93 -7.01 -2.28
C ILE A 345 -16.77 -8.09 -1.58
N SER A 346 -16.21 -9.29 -1.39
CA SER A 346 -16.85 -10.35 -0.62
C SER A 346 -17.12 -9.90 0.82
N GLN A 347 -18.29 -10.21 1.38
CA GLN A 347 -18.62 -9.91 2.78
C GLN A 347 -17.80 -10.73 3.79
N GLU A 348 -17.08 -11.75 3.30
CA GLU A 348 -16.12 -12.54 4.09
C GLU A 348 -14.79 -11.78 4.26
N ARG A 349 -14.45 -10.88 3.33
CA ARG A 349 -13.35 -9.93 3.51
C ARG A 349 -13.88 -8.75 4.31
N ASP A 350 -13.79 -8.83 5.63
CA ASP A 350 -14.24 -7.78 6.53
C ASP A 350 -13.09 -7.18 7.36
N VAL A 351 -13.43 -6.20 8.20
CA VAL A 351 -12.46 -5.49 9.05
C VAL A 351 -11.67 -6.44 9.96
N ASP A 352 -12.28 -7.53 10.42
CA ASP A 352 -11.61 -8.49 11.30
C ASP A 352 -10.54 -9.28 10.53
N SER A 353 -10.86 -9.70 9.30
CA SER A 353 -9.86 -10.33 8.41
C SER A 353 -8.69 -9.39 8.06
N ALA A 354 -8.99 -8.10 7.84
CA ALA A 354 -7.97 -7.10 7.53
C ALA A 354 -7.03 -6.83 8.72
N LEU A 355 -7.61 -6.65 9.92
CA LEU A 355 -6.85 -6.45 11.16
C LEU A 355 -6.01 -7.68 11.51
N ASP A 356 -6.55 -8.89 11.32
CA ASP A 356 -5.81 -10.14 11.53
C ASP A 356 -4.57 -10.21 10.62
N LEU A 357 -4.73 -9.98 9.31
CA LEU A 357 -3.61 -10.00 8.37
C LEU A 357 -2.53 -8.99 8.74
N MET A 358 -2.91 -7.73 9.00
CA MET A 358 -1.94 -6.70 9.37
C MET A 358 -1.24 -7.04 10.70
N LYS A 359 -1.97 -7.59 11.68
CA LYS A 359 -1.36 -8.06 12.94
C LYS A 359 -0.37 -9.18 12.71
N ARG A 360 -0.67 -10.14 11.83
CA ARG A 360 0.27 -11.24 11.50
C ARG A 360 1.55 -10.71 10.85
N LEU A 361 1.45 -9.72 9.98
CA LEU A 361 2.64 -9.06 9.39
C LEU A 361 3.49 -8.37 10.47
N ARG A 362 2.86 -7.64 11.41
CA ARG A 362 3.58 -7.03 12.54
C ARG A 362 4.20 -8.06 13.48
N LEU A 363 3.50 -9.15 13.78
CA LEU A 363 4.06 -10.26 14.54
C LEU A 363 5.25 -10.93 13.82
N ALA A 364 5.30 -10.87 12.49
CA ALA A 364 6.44 -11.30 11.69
C ALA A 364 7.60 -10.28 11.61
N GLY A 365 7.50 -9.16 12.33
CA GLY A 365 8.54 -8.11 12.37
C GLY A 365 8.42 -7.06 11.27
N ILE A 366 7.31 -7.05 10.52
CA ILE A 366 7.10 -6.10 9.41
C ILE A 366 6.33 -4.89 9.93
N ARG A 367 6.84 -3.69 9.65
CA ARG A 367 6.12 -2.43 9.85
C ARG A 367 5.00 -2.31 8.81
N SER A 368 3.83 -2.89 9.09
CA SER A 368 2.71 -2.88 8.16
C SER A 368 1.76 -1.73 8.44
N HIS A 369 1.51 -0.92 7.42
CA HIS A 369 0.66 0.26 7.38
C HIS A 369 -0.54 -0.01 6.48
N PHE A 370 -1.74 0.36 6.91
CA PHE A 370 -2.82 0.51 5.96
C PHE A 370 -2.51 1.70 5.03
N TRP A 371 -2.71 1.52 3.73
CA TRP A 371 -2.57 2.54 2.70
C TRP A 371 -3.95 3.06 2.26
N ILE A 372 -3.97 4.26 1.69
CA ILE A 372 -5.09 5.19 1.36
C ILE A 372 -6.44 4.66 0.95
#